data_AF-A0A376FH31-F1
#
_entry.id   AF-A0A376FH31-F1
#
_cell.length_a   1.000
_cell.length_b   1.000
_cell.length_c   1.000
_cell.angle_alpha   90.00
_cell.angle_beta   90.00
_cell.angle_gamma   90.00
#
_symmetry.space_group_name_H-M   'P 1'
#
loop_
_entity.id
_entity.type
_entity.pdbx_description
1 polymer ?
#
loop_
_entity_poly.entity_id
_entity_poly.type
_entity_poly.pdbx_seq_one_letter_code
_entity_poly.pdbx_strand_id
1 'polypeptide(L)'
;MKGDIAILADSGIRNGLDVVRMIALGADSVLLGRAYLYALATAGQAGVANLLNLIEKEMKVAMTLTGARTISEISKDSLVQELSKLPAALAPLAQGNAA
;
A
#
# COMPACT_ATOMS: atom_id res chain seq x y z
N MET A 1 -13.15 18.73 4.94
CA MET A 1 -13.02 17.37 5.51
C MET A 1 -11.61 16.83 5.44
N LYS A 2 -10.91 16.86 4.28
CA LYS A 2 -9.47 16.52 4.26
C LYS A 2 -8.72 17.52 5.16
N GLY A 3 -8.13 17.03 6.25
CA GLY A 3 -7.43 17.84 7.27
C GLY A 3 -8.22 18.12 8.56
N ASP A 4 -9.53 17.87 8.60
CA ASP A 4 -10.35 18.10 9.80
C ASP A 4 -10.48 16.83 10.66
N ILE A 5 -10.41 15.65 10.03
CA ILE A 5 -10.56 14.34 10.66
C ILE A 5 -9.57 13.38 9.99
N ALA A 6 -8.89 12.55 10.79
CA ALA A 6 -7.98 11.52 10.29
C ALA A 6 -8.76 10.35 9.66
N ILE A 7 -8.36 9.95 8.46
CA ILE A 7 -8.89 8.81 7.71
C ILE A 7 -7.94 7.62 7.90
N LEU A 8 -8.38 6.62 8.67
CA LEU A 8 -7.65 5.37 8.87
C LEU A 8 -8.26 4.27 8.00
N ALA A 9 -7.42 3.46 7.35
CA ALA A 9 -7.86 2.36 6.50
C ALA A 9 -7.38 0.98 6.99
N ASP A 10 -8.22 -0.04 6.83
CA ASP A 10 -7.97 -1.44 7.19
C ASP A 10 -8.62 -2.34 6.10
N SER A 11 -8.61 -3.65 6.29
CA SER A 11 -9.17 -4.73 5.49
C SER A 11 -8.23 -5.23 4.40
N GLY A 12 -7.12 -5.86 4.83
CA GLY A 12 -6.31 -6.70 3.96
C GLY A 12 -4.94 -6.18 3.59
N ILE A 13 -4.37 -5.23 4.36
CA ILE A 13 -2.99 -4.75 4.21
C ILE A 13 -2.01 -5.89 4.55
N ARG A 14 -1.14 -6.27 3.60
CA ARG A 14 -0.16 -7.36 3.80
C ARG A 14 1.27 -6.97 3.51
N ASN A 15 1.48 -5.91 2.73
CA ASN A 15 2.80 -5.46 2.30
C ASN A 15 2.84 -3.92 2.21
N GLY A 16 4.02 -3.34 2.00
CA GLY A 16 4.21 -1.90 1.87
C GLY A 16 3.54 -1.25 0.65
N LEU A 17 3.33 -1.99 -0.44
CA LEU A 17 2.63 -1.47 -1.62
C LEU A 17 1.14 -1.24 -1.33
N ASP A 18 0.50 -2.11 -0.55
CA ASP A 18 -0.88 -1.91 -0.08
C ASP A 18 -1.00 -0.63 0.74
N VAL A 19 -0.01 -0.35 1.61
CA VAL A 19 0.04 0.89 2.41
C VAL A 19 0.10 2.13 1.51
N VAL A 20 1.03 2.15 0.55
CA VAL A 20 1.19 3.26 -0.41
C VAL A 20 -0.08 3.45 -1.23
N ARG A 21 -0.72 2.36 -1.67
CA ARG A 21 -1.98 2.42 -2.42
C ARG A 21 -3.10 3.05 -1.61
N MET A 22 -3.25 2.69 -0.33
CA MET A 22 -4.30 3.27 0.51
C MET A 22 -4.05 4.75 0.81
N ILE A 23 -2.79 5.15 1.02
CA ILE A 23 -2.42 6.56 1.17
C ILE A 23 -2.73 7.34 -0.12
N ALA A 24 -2.38 6.79 -1.27
CA ALA A 24 -2.69 7.38 -2.58
C ALA A 24 -4.20 7.55 -2.81
N LEU A 25 -5.02 6.64 -2.28
CA LEU A 25 -6.49 6.74 -2.31
C LEU A 25 -7.06 7.76 -1.32
N GLY A 26 -6.25 8.27 -0.39
CA GLY A 26 -6.60 9.34 0.53
C GLY A 26 -6.65 8.96 2.01
N ALA A 27 -6.16 7.77 2.39
CA ALA A 27 -5.96 7.45 3.81
C ALA A 27 -4.79 8.24 4.41
N ASP A 28 -4.91 8.69 5.65
CA ASP A 28 -3.80 9.29 6.41
C ASP A 28 -2.89 8.22 7.02
N SER A 29 -3.45 7.06 7.35
CA SER A 29 -2.70 5.90 7.83
C SER A 29 -3.47 4.60 7.61
N VAL A 30 -2.81 3.47 7.84
CA VAL A 30 -3.40 2.13 7.74
C VAL A 30 -3.23 1.34 9.03
N LEU A 31 -4.11 0.36 9.22
CA LEU A 31 -4.15 -0.52 10.37
C LEU A 31 -3.72 -1.94 9.93
N LEU A 32 -2.93 -2.61 10.77
CA LEU A 32 -2.47 -3.98 10.54
C LEU A 32 -3.19 -4.94 11.49
N GLY A 33 -4.10 -5.76 10.95
CA GLY A 33 -4.80 -6.80 11.70
C GLY A 33 -4.05 -8.13 11.69
N ARG A 34 -4.49 -9.06 10.82
CA ARG A 34 -3.98 -10.44 10.79
C ARG A 34 -2.46 -10.54 10.56
N ALA A 35 -1.88 -9.70 9.71
CA ALA A 35 -0.44 -9.71 9.46
C ALA A 35 0.36 -9.48 10.76
N TYR A 36 -0.06 -8.50 11.56
CA TYR A 36 0.54 -8.21 12.86
C TYR A 36 0.40 -9.39 13.82
N LEU A 37 -0.81 -9.95 13.94
CA LEU A 37 -1.08 -11.09 14.83
C LEU A 37 -0.28 -12.33 14.45
N TYR A 38 -0.13 -12.63 13.16
CA TYR A 38 0.64 -13.78 12.71
C TYR A 38 2.14 -13.61 12.98
N ALA A 39 2.67 -12.41 12.76
CA ALA A 39 4.07 -12.10 13.07
C ALA A 39 4.33 -12.23 14.58
N LEU A 40 3.41 -11.71 15.42
CA LEU A 40 3.46 -11.83 16.86
C LEU A 40 3.40 -13.30 17.32
N ALA A 41 2.49 -14.10 16.76
CA ALA A 41 2.37 -15.51 17.13
C ALA A 41 3.60 -16.33 16.72
N THR A 42 4.26 -15.97 15.62
CA THR A 42 5.41 -16.70 15.09
C THR A 42 6.68 -16.47 15.90
N ALA A 43 6.99 -15.22 16.23
CA ALA A 43 8.27 -14.86 16.86
C ALA A 43 8.17 -13.70 17.87
N GLY A 44 6.99 -13.51 18.46
CA GLY A 44 6.75 -12.46 19.44
C GLY A 44 7.07 -11.07 18.89
N GLN A 45 7.67 -10.25 19.75
CA GLN A 45 8.08 -8.88 19.42
C GLN A 45 9.10 -8.83 18.26
N ALA A 46 10.00 -9.82 18.15
CA ALA A 46 10.96 -9.88 17.05
C ALA A 46 10.27 -10.11 15.70
N GLY A 47 9.22 -10.95 15.68
CA GLY A 47 8.39 -11.16 14.50
C GLY A 47 7.69 -9.89 14.03
N VAL A 48 7.05 -9.17 14.97
CA VAL A 48 6.40 -7.88 14.68
C VAL A 48 7.40 -6.84 14.17
N ALA A 49 8.57 -6.73 14.81
CA ALA A 49 9.61 -5.80 14.38
C ALA A 49 10.08 -6.10 12.95
N ASN A 50 10.25 -7.39 12.61
CA ASN A 50 10.59 -7.80 11.27
C ASN A 50 9.49 -7.47 10.24
N LEU A 51 8.22 -7.69 10.58
CA LEU A 51 7.08 -7.32 9.73
C LEU A 51 7.07 -5.81 9.42
N LEU A 52 7.19 -4.97 10.45
CA LEU A 52 7.17 -3.52 10.28
C LEU A 52 8.36 -3.04 9.41
N ASN A 53 9.55 -3.61 9.62
CA ASN A 53 10.73 -3.34 8.79
C ASN A 53 10.53 -3.77 7.32
N LEU A 54 9.86 -4.89 7.09
CA LEU A 54 9.56 -5.36 5.73
C LEU A 54 8.59 -4.40 5.03
N ILE A 55 7.50 -4.03 5.70
CA ILE A 55 6.52 -3.06 5.19
C ILE A 55 7.22 -1.74 4.87
N GLU A 56 8.08 -1.22 5.75
CA GLU A 56 8.82 0.02 5.51
C GLU A 56 9.71 -0.07 4.24
N LYS A 57 10.44 -1.18 4.08
CA LYS A 57 11.29 -1.41 2.90
C LYS A 57 10.48 -1.49 1.62
N GLU A 58 9.36 -2.20 1.65
CA GLU A 58 8.45 -2.31 0.50
C GLU A 58 7.80 -0.97 0.16
N MET A 59 7.42 -0.16 1.15
CA MET A 59 6.96 1.21 0.95
C MET A 59 8.03 2.04 0.24
N LYS A 60 9.30 1.96 0.67
CA LYS A 60 10.42 2.67 0.01
C LYS A 60 10.60 2.24 -1.44
N VAL A 61 10.46 0.95 -1.74
CA VAL A 61 10.50 0.44 -3.13
C VAL A 61 9.36 1.04 -3.95
N ALA A 62 8.13 0.94 -3.46
CA ALA A 62 6.95 1.48 -4.16
C ALA A 62 7.09 2.99 -4.40
N MET A 63 7.44 3.76 -3.37
CA MET A 63 7.70 5.20 -3.44
C MET A 63 8.79 5.56 -4.46
N THR A 64 9.89 4.81 -4.50
CA THR A 64 10.96 5.01 -5.48
C THR A 64 10.47 4.79 -6.91
N LEU A 65 9.69 3.72 -7.14
CA LEU A 65 9.16 3.39 -8.45
C LEU A 65 8.05 4.33 -8.91
N THR A 66 7.33 4.96 -7.97
CA THR A 66 6.28 5.95 -8.27
C THR A 66 6.78 7.40 -8.18
N GLY A 67 8.08 7.63 -7.98
CA GLY A 67 8.67 8.97 -7.92
C GLY A 67 8.28 9.81 -6.69
N ALA A 68 7.81 9.20 -5.60
CA ALA A 68 7.49 9.88 -4.36
C ALA A 68 8.70 9.83 -3.40
N ARG A 69 9.29 10.97 -3.07
CA ARG A 69 10.42 11.05 -2.12
C ARG A 69 9.97 11.04 -0.67
N THR A 70 8.74 11.50 -0.41
CA THR A 70 8.15 11.57 0.93
C THR A 70 6.74 11.00 0.92
N ILE A 71 6.23 10.59 2.08
CA ILE A 71 4.86 10.04 2.20
C ILE A 71 3.82 11.06 1.72
N SER A 72 4.05 12.36 1.99
CA SER A 72 3.17 13.45 1.54
C SER A 72 3.13 13.66 0.03
N GLU A 73 4.11 13.13 -0.71
CA GLU A 73 4.13 13.17 -2.18
C GLU A 73 3.34 11.98 -2.80
N ILE A 74 2.93 10.99 -2.00
CA ILE A 74 2.06 9.91 -2.46
C ILE A 74 0.68 10.49 -2.76
N SER A 75 0.19 10.27 -3.97
CA SER A 75 -1.07 10.82 -4.43
C SER A 75 -1.79 9.89 -5.39
N LYS A 76 -2.98 10.28 -5.85
CA LYS A 76 -3.72 9.55 -6.88
C LYS A 76 -2.92 9.38 -8.18
N ASP A 77 -1.96 10.26 -8.48
CA ASP A 77 -1.11 10.14 -9.66
C ASP A 77 -0.14 8.94 -9.57
N SER A 78 0.08 8.39 -8.37
CA SER A 78 0.79 7.13 -8.16
C SER A 78 -0.02 5.89 -8.57
N LEU A 79 -1.31 6.05 -8.94
CA LEU A 79 -2.23 4.99 -9.31
C LEU A 79 -2.62 5.08 -10.78
N VAL A 80 -2.87 3.91 -11.38
CA VAL A 80 -3.52 3.84 -12.70
C VAL A 80 -4.97 4.30 -12.56
N GLN A 81 -5.33 5.39 -13.26
CA GLN A 81 -6.67 6.00 -13.18
C GLN A 81 -7.70 5.33 -14.08
N GLU A 82 -7.27 4.79 -15.22
CA GLU A 82 -8.14 4.28 -16.28
C GLU A 82 -7.52 3.02 -16.88
N LEU A 83 -8.08 1.84 -16.59
CA LEU A 83 -7.65 0.61 -17.26
C LEU A 83 -7.95 0.65 -18.76
N SER A 84 -8.95 1.46 -19.17
CA SER A 84 -9.31 1.71 -20.57
C SER A 84 -8.19 2.35 -21.39
N LYS A 85 -7.25 3.04 -20.74
CA LYS A 85 -6.11 3.73 -21.36
C LYS A 85 -4.81 2.95 -21.29
N LEU A 86 -4.85 1.69 -20.84
CA LEU A 86 -3.68 0.84 -20.83
C LEU A 86 -3.17 0.64 -22.26
N PRO A 87 -1.85 0.65 -22.49
CA PRO A 87 -1.30 0.28 -23.79
C PRO A 87 -1.75 -1.13 -24.15
N ALA A 88 -1.92 -1.42 -25.44
CA ALA A 88 -2.46 -2.71 -25.91
C ALA A 88 -1.72 -3.93 -25.34
N ALA A 89 -0.42 -3.79 -25.06
CA ALA A 89 0.40 -4.81 -24.41
C ALA A 89 -0.08 -5.22 -23.00
N LEU A 90 -0.80 -4.33 -22.30
CA LEU A 90 -1.35 -4.54 -20.96
C LEU A 90 -2.87 -4.78 -20.95
N ALA A 91 -3.50 -4.88 -22.12
CA ALA A 91 -4.94 -5.13 -22.26
C ALA A 91 -5.47 -6.37 -21.49
N PRO A 92 -4.71 -7.48 -21.31
CA PRO A 92 -5.18 -8.61 -20.50
C PRO A 92 -5.49 -8.25 -19.04
N LEU A 93 -4.85 -7.22 -18.48
CA LEU A 93 -5.09 -6.77 -17.10
C LEU A 93 -6.46 -6.09 -16.93
N ALA A 94 -7.03 -5.50 -17.99
CA ALA A 94 -8.35 -4.86 -17.96
C ALA A 94 -9.50 -5.87 -17.81
N GLN A 95 -9.24 -7.15 -18.06
CA GLN A 95 -10.24 -8.22 -18.00
C GLN A 95 -10.28 -8.94 -16.64
N GLY A 96 -9.49 -8.48 -15.66
CA GLY A 96 -9.46 -9.07 -14.31
C GLY A 96 -8.81 -10.45 -14.22
N ASN A 97 -8.18 -10.95 -15.29
CA ASN A 97 -7.46 -12.22 -15.34
C ASN A 97 -5.98 -12.08 -14.90
N ALA A 98 -5.72 -11.24 -13.90
CA ALA A 98 -4.43 -11.22 -13.25
C ALA A 98 -4.45 -12.29 -12.15
N ALA A 99 -4.13 -13.52 -12.52
CA ALA A 99 -3.71 -14.55 -11.57
C ALA A 99 -2.42 -14.11 -10.86
#